data_AF-A0A537XUW0-F1
#
_entry.id   AF-A0A537XUW0-F1
#
_cell.length_a   1.000
_cell.length_b   1.000
_cell.length_c   1.000
_cell.angle_alpha   90.00
_cell.angle_beta   90.00
_cell.angle_gamma   90.00
#
_symmetry.space_group_name_H-M   'P 1'
#
loop_
_entity.id
_entity.type
_entity.pdbx_description
1 polymer ?
#
loop_
_entity_poly.entity_id
_entity_poly.type
_entity_poly.pdbx_seq_one_letter_code
_entity_poly.pdbx_strand_id
1 'polypeptide(L)'
;MRKPATAMPPRPGSAHTVSTIQPGNAPTGIAGQSNGQVDQSLLIFLDPKCMAYRPDATSLARLFTIARAEGVSLAANECYRPFTLQAIARNNNCAAGNCACAGPPGHSMHGWGEAVDLRDDNGSVNTFTSPTYKWLVQSAARFGWNHPGWAVPGGSPCPEPWHWEWVGDGGIIGGSPVRADVVSLVPTHSGKGYRIVTGLEAVSSHGDAGPGMGANAGLSRLIVAGAADPSGDGYWLAAADGTVSALGGAPSLGSLPSSGTAGSGPTIAAMAVTPSGKGYWLVSTDGKVFAFGDAPSLSAPAGTAGYFMGAASTSSGKGLWLAASNGKVVNLGDAAACGPAAPTSTDPIVAIASTPTGNGCWLSSANGHVTAFGDAAALGPSGDIPSVPAEPVVSMSSTPSGHGYWLVTAGGDVYAFGDAGYFGNG
;
A
#
# COMPACT_ATOMS: atom_id res chain seq x y z
N MET A 1 30.79 7.75 33.43
CA MET A 1 29.78 6.93 34.10
C MET A 1 28.45 7.12 33.38
N ARG A 2 27.98 6.10 32.64
CA ARG A 2 26.70 6.17 31.91
C ARG A 2 25.56 5.90 32.90
N LYS A 3 24.54 6.76 32.94
CA LYS A 3 23.30 6.49 33.68
C LYS A 3 22.59 5.29 33.03
N PRO A 4 22.07 4.32 33.81
CA PRO A 4 21.25 3.25 33.25
C PRO A 4 19.93 3.83 32.78
N ALA A 5 19.46 3.38 31.61
CA ALA A 5 18.11 3.65 31.14
C ALA A 5 17.11 3.02 32.13
N THR A 6 16.18 3.82 32.64
CA THR A 6 15.05 3.35 33.41
C THR A 6 14.12 2.58 32.50
N ALA A 7 13.92 1.29 32.77
CA ALA A 7 12.94 0.45 32.09
C ALA A 7 11.53 1.02 32.29
N MET A 8 10.82 1.28 31.18
CA MET A 8 9.39 1.57 31.22
C MET A 8 8.64 0.32 31.69
N PRO A 9 7.56 0.47 32.48
CA PRO A 9 6.71 -0.66 32.84
C PRO A 9 6.01 -1.21 31.59
N PRO A 10 5.76 -2.53 31.53
CA PRO A 10 5.04 -3.14 30.41
C PRO A 10 3.63 -2.55 30.33
N ARG A 11 3.23 -2.13 29.13
CA ARG A 11 1.87 -1.63 28.87
C ARG A 11 0.88 -2.79 29.04
N PRO A 12 -0.31 -2.57 29.64
CA PRO A 12 -1.42 -3.50 29.48
C PRO A 12 -1.69 -3.71 27.99
N GLY A 13 -2.01 -4.95 27.60
CA GLY A 13 -2.09 -5.42 26.22
C GLY A 13 -2.82 -4.46 25.29
N SER A 14 -2.36 -4.41 24.03
CA SER A 14 -2.95 -3.64 22.93
C SER A 14 -4.48 -3.63 23.02
N ALA A 15 -5.05 -2.50 23.44
CA ALA A 15 -6.41 -2.18 23.08
C ALA A 15 -6.40 -1.96 21.57
N HIS A 16 -6.51 -3.04 20.79
CA HIS A 16 -6.89 -2.96 19.40
C HIS A 16 -8.11 -2.05 19.34
N THR A 17 -8.05 -0.99 18.55
CA THR A 17 -9.23 -0.16 18.28
C THR A 17 -10.32 -1.09 17.76
N VAL A 18 -11.31 -1.37 18.61
CA VAL A 18 -12.47 -2.16 18.23
C VAL A 18 -13.20 -1.34 17.19
N SER A 19 -13.19 -1.80 15.93
CA SER A 19 -13.95 -1.14 14.86
C SER A 19 -15.41 -1.04 15.28
N THR A 20 -16.01 0.14 15.13
CA THR A 20 -17.42 0.35 15.46
C THR A 20 -18.35 -0.17 14.38
N ILE A 21 -17.82 -0.66 13.25
CA ILE A 21 -18.60 -1.22 12.14
C ILE A 21 -19.39 -2.43 12.62
N GLN A 22 -20.70 -2.37 12.43
CA GLN A 22 -21.66 -3.41 12.71
C GLN A 22 -22.22 -3.97 11.41
N PRO A 23 -22.75 -5.21 11.41
CA PRO A 23 -23.31 -5.81 10.21
C PRO A 23 -24.46 -5.01 9.54
N GLY A 24 -25.11 -4.10 10.28
CA GLY A 24 -26.15 -3.23 9.75
C GLY A 24 -25.66 -1.92 9.11
N ASN A 25 -24.36 -1.63 9.15
CA ASN A 25 -23.79 -0.52 8.39
C ASN A 25 -23.84 -0.82 6.90
N ALA A 26 -24.16 0.19 6.11
CA ALA A 26 -24.24 0.08 4.65
C ALA A 26 -23.54 1.29 4.01
N PRO A 27 -22.99 1.13 2.79
CA PRO A 27 -22.41 2.23 2.04
C PRO A 27 -23.41 3.37 1.84
N THR A 28 -22.91 4.60 1.80
CA THR A 28 -23.72 5.77 1.44
C THR A 28 -23.50 6.06 -0.04
N GLY A 29 -24.57 6.03 -0.83
CA GLY A 29 -24.46 6.26 -2.27
C GLY A 29 -23.75 7.57 -2.61
N ILE A 30 -23.01 7.55 -3.72
CA ILE A 30 -22.14 8.66 -4.13
C ILE A 30 -23.00 9.87 -4.55
N ALA A 31 -22.72 11.03 -3.97
CA ALA A 31 -23.48 12.25 -4.21
C ALA A 31 -23.55 12.60 -5.72
N GLY A 32 -24.76 12.83 -6.22
CA GLY A 32 -25.00 13.17 -7.63
C GLY A 32 -24.88 12.01 -8.61
N GLN A 33 -24.63 10.78 -8.15
CA GLN A 33 -24.55 9.58 -8.98
C GLN A 33 -25.78 8.69 -8.81
N SER A 34 -25.95 7.71 -9.70
CA SER A 34 -26.97 6.67 -9.59
C SER A 34 -26.32 5.29 -9.53
N ASN A 35 -26.90 4.37 -8.76
CA ASN A 35 -26.37 3.03 -8.58
C ASN A 35 -26.30 2.28 -9.92
N GLY A 36 -25.09 1.82 -10.28
CA GLY A 36 -24.76 1.17 -11.54
C GLY A 36 -24.48 2.13 -12.69
N GLN A 37 -24.41 3.44 -12.41
CA GLN A 37 -24.18 4.52 -13.39
C GLN A 37 -23.21 5.58 -12.85
N VAL A 38 -22.20 5.15 -12.08
CA VAL A 38 -21.17 6.04 -11.53
C VAL A 38 -20.24 6.49 -12.66
N ASP A 39 -19.93 7.79 -12.69
CA ASP A 39 -18.96 8.38 -13.61
C ASP A 39 -17.58 7.74 -13.41
N GLN A 40 -16.95 7.32 -14.50
CA GLN A 40 -15.64 6.63 -14.45
C GLN A 40 -14.53 7.48 -13.84
N SER A 41 -14.64 8.82 -13.89
CA SER A 41 -13.68 9.72 -13.24
C SER A 41 -13.67 9.58 -11.72
N LEU A 42 -14.77 9.09 -11.11
CA LEU A 42 -14.87 8.81 -9.68
C LEU A 42 -14.34 7.43 -9.31
N LEU A 43 -14.05 6.59 -10.31
CA LEU A 43 -13.56 5.24 -10.12
C LEU A 43 -12.07 5.14 -10.47
N ILE A 44 -11.42 4.10 -9.95
CA ILE A 44 -10.02 3.80 -10.22
C ILE A 44 -9.78 2.29 -10.22
N PHE A 45 -8.86 1.81 -11.06
CA PHE A 45 -8.53 0.39 -11.07
C PHE A 45 -7.62 0.04 -9.89
N LEU A 46 -7.94 -1.05 -9.20
CA LEU A 46 -6.99 -1.78 -8.34
C LEU A 46 -6.37 -2.95 -9.09
N ASP A 47 -7.16 -3.59 -9.93
CA ASP A 47 -6.77 -4.69 -10.80
C ASP A 47 -7.69 -4.69 -12.06
N PRO A 48 -7.49 -5.57 -13.05
CA PRO A 48 -8.30 -5.56 -14.29
C PRO A 48 -9.79 -5.85 -14.07
N LYS A 49 -10.16 -6.48 -12.97
CA LYS A 49 -11.53 -6.90 -12.63
C LYS A 49 -12.15 -6.03 -11.53
N CYS A 50 -11.36 -5.16 -10.92
CA CYS A 50 -11.76 -4.31 -9.82
C CYS A 50 -11.48 -2.85 -10.16
N MET A 51 -12.53 -2.18 -10.57
CA MET A 51 -12.61 -0.74 -10.61
C MET A 51 -13.45 -0.31 -9.41
N ALA A 52 -12.94 0.54 -8.54
CA ALA A 52 -13.57 0.83 -7.25
C ALA A 52 -13.66 2.35 -7.03
N TYR A 53 -14.52 2.82 -6.13
CA TYR A 53 -14.67 4.25 -5.87
C TYR A 53 -13.37 4.79 -5.25
N ARG A 54 -12.85 5.92 -5.75
CA ARG A 54 -11.50 6.39 -5.40
C ARG A 54 -11.15 6.35 -3.89
N PRO A 55 -12.04 6.78 -2.96
CA PRO A 55 -11.82 6.60 -1.53
C PRO A 55 -11.72 5.14 -1.07
N ASP A 56 -12.66 4.27 -1.47
CA ASP A 56 -12.63 2.85 -1.09
C ASP A 56 -11.36 2.14 -1.60
N ALA A 57 -10.85 2.59 -2.75
CA ALA A 57 -9.77 1.98 -3.47
C ALA A 57 -8.48 2.01 -2.66
N THR A 58 -8.22 3.14 -2.01
CA THR A 58 -7.09 3.31 -1.09
C THR A 58 -7.19 2.34 0.08
N SER A 59 -8.39 2.18 0.63
CA SER A 59 -8.64 1.30 1.77
C SER A 59 -8.55 -0.18 1.40
N LEU A 60 -9.05 -0.57 0.23
CA LEU A 60 -8.96 -1.93 -0.28
C LEU A 60 -7.52 -2.32 -0.63
N ALA A 61 -6.76 -1.41 -1.25
CA ALA A 61 -5.33 -1.62 -1.50
C ALA A 61 -4.57 -1.81 -0.18
N ARG A 62 -4.97 -1.11 0.88
CA ARG A 62 -4.40 -1.29 2.22
C ARG A 62 -4.75 -2.66 2.81
N LEU A 63 -6.02 -3.08 2.73
CA LEU A 63 -6.44 -4.42 3.15
C LEU A 63 -5.61 -5.51 2.46
N PHE A 64 -5.42 -5.41 1.14
CA PHE A 64 -4.57 -6.35 0.38
C PHE A 64 -3.11 -6.30 0.81
N THR A 65 -2.61 -5.11 1.11
CA THR A 65 -1.23 -4.96 1.61
C THR A 65 -1.08 -5.69 2.93
N ILE A 66 -1.97 -5.46 3.90
CA ILE A 66 -1.89 -6.10 5.22
C ILE A 66 -2.15 -7.60 5.15
N ALA A 67 -3.07 -8.05 4.30
CA ALA A 67 -3.25 -9.49 4.03
C ALA A 67 -1.93 -10.14 3.57
N ARG A 68 -1.29 -9.60 2.52
CA ARG A 68 0.01 -10.11 2.03
C ARG A 68 1.08 -10.10 3.10
N ALA A 69 1.09 -9.04 3.87
CA ALA A 69 2.07 -8.80 4.91
C ALA A 69 1.89 -9.84 6.05
N GLU A 70 0.66 -10.23 6.37
CA GLU A 70 0.37 -11.31 7.34
C GLU A 70 0.37 -12.72 6.71
N GLY A 71 0.83 -12.85 5.45
CA GLY A 71 0.92 -14.14 4.75
C GLY A 71 -0.43 -14.68 4.24
N VAL A 72 -1.46 -13.84 4.17
CA VAL A 72 -2.79 -14.15 3.64
C VAL A 72 -2.86 -13.75 2.16
N SER A 73 -3.17 -14.70 1.30
CA SER A 73 -3.49 -14.39 -0.10
C SER A 73 -4.87 -13.74 -0.19
N LEU A 74 -4.94 -12.57 -0.81
CA LEU A 74 -6.18 -11.82 -0.98
C LEU A 74 -6.10 -10.95 -2.23
N ALA A 75 -7.13 -11.02 -3.06
CA ALA A 75 -7.30 -10.17 -4.23
C ALA A 75 -8.79 -9.93 -4.52
N ALA A 76 -9.10 -8.89 -5.31
CA ALA A 76 -10.44 -8.68 -5.80
C ALA A 76 -10.79 -9.65 -6.93
N ASN A 77 -12.04 -10.07 -6.95
CA ASN A 77 -12.65 -10.78 -8.06
C ASN A 77 -13.54 -9.86 -8.89
N GLU A 78 -14.28 -8.97 -8.23
CA GLU A 78 -15.14 -7.96 -8.85
C GLU A 78 -15.34 -6.78 -7.89
N CYS A 79 -15.41 -5.57 -8.42
CA CYS A 79 -15.75 -4.35 -7.67
C CYS A 79 -16.93 -3.64 -8.33
N TYR A 80 -16.72 -2.55 -9.06
CA TYR A 80 -17.82 -1.84 -9.74
C TYR A 80 -18.53 -2.70 -10.80
N ARG A 81 -19.85 -2.81 -10.67
CA ARG A 81 -20.73 -3.50 -11.61
C ARG A 81 -21.78 -2.52 -12.18
N PRO A 82 -21.71 -2.17 -13.47
CA PRO A 82 -22.71 -1.34 -14.13
C PRO A 82 -24.14 -1.92 -14.03
N PHE A 83 -25.13 -1.04 -14.13
CA PHE A 83 -26.56 -1.37 -14.03
C PHE A 83 -26.96 -2.52 -14.97
N THR A 84 -26.48 -2.47 -16.21
CA THR A 84 -26.76 -3.49 -17.24
C THR A 84 -26.16 -4.85 -16.89
N LEU A 85 -24.95 -4.89 -16.34
CA LEU A 85 -24.32 -6.13 -15.90
C LEU A 85 -25.00 -6.69 -14.66
N GLN A 86 -25.50 -5.85 -13.75
CA GLN A 86 -26.33 -6.32 -12.63
C GLN A 86 -27.63 -6.96 -13.11
N ALA A 87 -28.28 -6.39 -14.14
CA ALA A 87 -29.48 -6.97 -14.74
C ALA A 87 -29.22 -8.34 -15.36
N ILE A 88 -28.10 -8.48 -16.09
CA ILE A 88 -27.68 -9.76 -16.68
C ILE A 88 -27.38 -10.79 -15.57
N ALA A 89 -26.60 -10.41 -14.55
CA ALA A 89 -26.25 -11.27 -13.44
C ALA A 89 -27.50 -11.77 -12.71
N ARG A 90 -28.47 -10.88 -12.46
CA ARG A 90 -29.75 -11.26 -11.84
C ARG A 90 -30.54 -12.22 -12.71
N ASN A 91 -30.73 -11.92 -13.99
CA ASN A 91 -31.48 -12.79 -14.91
C ASN A 91 -30.88 -14.20 -14.96
N ASN A 92 -29.55 -14.31 -15.03
CA ASN A 92 -28.85 -15.60 -15.04
C ASN A 92 -29.06 -16.37 -13.72
N ASN A 93 -28.94 -15.70 -12.57
CA ASN A 93 -29.17 -16.32 -11.27
C ASN A 93 -30.63 -16.76 -11.09
N CYS A 94 -31.61 -15.95 -11.49
CA CYS A 94 -33.02 -16.31 -11.40
C CYS A 94 -33.37 -17.49 -12.32
N ALA A 95 -32.80 -17.55 -13.53
CA ALA A 95 -32.95 -18.68 -14.44
C ALA A 95 -32.38 -19.99 -13.85
N ALA A 96 -31.32 -19.89 -13.04
CA ALA A 96 -30.75 -21.02 -12.30
C ALA A 96 -31.48 -21.35 -10.98
N GLY A 97 -32.61 -20.68 -10.67
CA GLY A 97 -33.35 -20.87 -9.42
C GLY A 97 -32.77 -20.16 -8.20
N ASN A 98 -31.71 -19.36 -8.37
CA ASN A 98 -30.95 -18.69 -7.32
C ASN A 98 -31.16 -17.17 -7.31
N CYS A 99 -32.37 -16.70 -7.62
CA CYS A 99 -32.67 -15.28 -7.79
C CYS A 99 -32.31 -14.41 -6.57
N ALA A 100 -32.28 -15.00 -5.37
CA ALA A 100 -31.88 -14.34 -4.13
C ALA A 100 -30.39 -13.97 -4.07
N CYS A 101 -29.53 -14.63 -4.84
CA CYS A 101 -28.07 -14.38 -4.91
C CYS A 101 -27.69 -13.19 -5.80
N ALA A 102 -28.67 -12.44 -6.30
CA ALA A 102 -28.40 -11.28 -7.14
C ALA A 102 -29.46 -10.21 -6.92
N GLY A 103 -29.05 -9.12 -6.26
CA GLY A 103 -29.91 -7.98 -6.00
C GLY A 103 -30.50 -7.36 -7.28
N PRO A 104 -31.64 -6.66 -7.19
CA PRO A 104 -32.18 -5.89 -8.31
C PRO A 104 -31.16 -4.89 -8.89
N PRO A 105 -31.19 -4.62 -10.21
CA PRO A 105 -30.42 -3.52 -10.80
C PRO A 105 -30.72 -2.19 -10.11
N GLY A 106 -29.69 -1.42 -9.78
CA GLY A 106 -29.82 -0.17 -9.02
C GLY A 106 -29.84 -0.33 -7.50
N HIS A 107 -29.74 -1.56 -6.98
CA HIS A 107 -29.74 -1.84 -5.54
C HIS A 107 -28.50 -2.60 -5.04
N SER A 108 -27.60 -2.99 -5.95
CA SER A 108 -26.37 -3.72 -5.61
C SER A 108 -25.27 -2.75 -5.18
N MET A 109 -24.55 -3.02 -4.08
CA MET A 109 -23.46 -2.13 -3.65
C MET A 109 -22.28 -2.11 -4.64
N HIS A 110 -22.12 -3.15 -5.46
CA HIS A 110 -21.20 -3.11 -6.61
C HIS A 110 -21.54 -1.98 -7.58
N GLY A 111 -22.81 -1.56 -7.66
CA GLY A 111 -23.23 -0.44 -8.52
C GLY A 111 -22.70 0.91 -8.05
N TRP A 112 -22.18 1.04 -6.83
CA TRP A 112 -21.50 2.27 -6.38
C TRP A 112 -19.98 2.20 -6.55
N GLY A 113 -19.43 1.01 -6.78
CA GLY A 113 -17.98 0.77 -6.69
C GLY A 113 -17.54 0.44 -5.27
N GLU A 114 -18.41 0.67 -4.27
CA GLU A 114 -18.16 0.52 -2.83
C GLU A 114 -18.36 -0.92 -2.30
N ALA A 115 -18.31 -1.93 -3.17
CA ALA A 115 -18.34 -3.32 -2.77
C ALA A 115 -17.28 -4.12 -3.52
N VAL A 116 -16.79 -5.17 -2.86
CA VAL A 116 -15.80 -6.09 -3.42
C VAL A 116 -16.21 -7.53 -3.16
N ASP A 117 -16.14 -8.34 -4.21
CA ASP A 117 -16.12 -9.79 -4.09
C ASP A 117 -14.67 -10.25 -4.03
N LEU A 118 -14.27 -10.94 -2.95
CA LEU A 118 -12.88 -11.30 -2.66
C LEU A 118 -12.55 -12.74 -3.06
N ARG A 119 -11.30 -12.94 -3.46
CA ARG A 119 -10.71 -14.25 -3.76
C ARG A 119 -9.36 -14.43 -3.07
N ASP A 120 -8.97 -15.69 -2.90
CA ASP A 120 -7.63 -16.11 -2.51
C ASP A 120 -7.03 -17.06 -3.57
N ASP A 121 -5.92 -17.72 -3.26
CA ASP A 121 -5.22 -18.64 -4.17
C ASP A 121 -6.09 -19.85 -4.60
N ASN A 122 -7.16 -20.15 -3.85
CA ASN A 122 -8.11 -21.23 -4.15
C ASN A 122 -9.34 -20.73 -4.95
N GLY A 123 -9.34 -19.48 -5.40
CA GLY A 123 -10.46 -18.84 -6.08
C GLY A 123 -11.29 -18.00 -5.13
N SER A 124 -12.57 -17.77 -5.47
CA SER A 124 -13.48 -16.96 -4.64
C SER A 124 -13.54 -17.49 -3.20
N VAL A 125 -13.56 -16.59 -2.22
CA VAL A 125 -13.64 -16.93 -0.79
C VAL A 125 -15.04 -17.46 -0.48
N ASN A 126 -15.29 -18.71 -0.86
CA ASN A 126 -16.63 -19.30 -0.92
C ASN A 126 -17.08 -20.05 0.33
N THR A 127 -16.29 -20.04 1.41
CA THR A 127 -16.62 -20.78 2.64
C THR A 127 -16.40 -19.94 3.89
N PHE A 128 -17.36 -19.99 4.81
CA PHE A 128 -17.31 -19.32 6.12
C PHE A 128 -16.27 -19.92 7.09
N THR A 129 -15.60 -20.99 6.68
CA THR A 129 -14.59 -21.69 7.48
C THR A 129 -13.17 -21.49 6.98
N SER A 130 -12.98 -20.87 5.81
CA SER A 130 -11.65 -20.66 5.24
C SER A 130 -10.79 -19.78 6.16
N PRO A 131 -9.46 -19.99 6.17
CA PRO A 131 -8.55 -19.11 6.88
C PRO A 131 -8.71 -17.64 6.45
N THR A 132 -8.83 -17.40 5.14
CA THR A 132 -9.02 -16.06 4.56
C THR A 132 -10.29 -15.39 5.07
N TYR A 133 -11.42 -16.10 5.11
CA TYR A 133 -12.67 -15.54 5.64
C TYR A 133 -12.54 -15.17 7.12
N LYS A 134 -11.98 -16.07 7.94
CA LYS A 134 -11.78 -15.82 9.38
C LYS A 134 -10.87 -14.60 9.61
N TRP A 135 -9.85 -14.45 8.78
CA TRP A 135 -8.98 -13.29 8.81
C TRP A 135 -9.72 -12.00 8.43
N LEU A 136 -10.52 -12.01 7.37
CA LEU A 136 -11.31 -10.85 6.95
C LEU A 136 -12.27 -10.38 8.05
N VAL A 137 -12.96 -11.31 8.72
CA VAL A 137 -13.85 -10.99 9.87
C VAL A 137 -13.12 -10.29 11.01
N GLN A 138 -11.82 -10.55 11.19
CA GLN A 138 -11.00 -9.94 12.23
C GLN A 138 -10.37 -8.61 11.80
N SER A 139 -10.10 -8.45 10.50
CA SER A 139 -9.20 -7.41 9.99
C SER A 139 -9.90 -6.34 9.15
N ALA A 140 -10.89 -6.71 8.34
CA ALA A 140 -11.44 -5.86 7.28
C ALA A 140 -12.10 -4.58 7.82
N ALA A 141 -12.76 -4.67 8.97
CA ALA A 141 -13.43 -3.55 9.62
C ALA A 141 -12.47 -2.43 10.07
N ARG A 142 -11.17 -2.71 10.20
CA ARG A 142 -10.12 -1.69 10.46
C ARG A 142 -9.88 -0.78 9.26
N PHE A 143 -10.27 -1.23 8.07
CA PHE A 143 -10.12 -0.54 6.79
C PHE A 143 -11.49 -0.16 6.21
N GLY A 144 -12.52 -0.06 7.05
CA GLY A 144 -13.82 0.38 6.59
C GLY A 144 -14.67 -0.64 5.83
N TRP A 145 -14.21 -1.89 5.75
CA TRP A 145 -14.93 -2.95 5.05
C TRP A 145 -15.82 -3.71 6.02
N ASN A 146 -17.12 -3.67 5.78
CA ASN A 146 -18.16 -4.39 6.51
C ASN A 146 -18.46 -5.74 5.85
N HIS A 147 -18.67 -6.78 6.66
CA HIS A 147 -19.35 -7.98 6.21
C HIS A 147 -20.84 -7.79 6.51
N PRO A 148 -21.67 -7.47 5.52
CA PRO A 148 -23.03 -7.04 5.80
C PRO A 148 -23.86 -8.18 6.37
N GLY A 149 -24.80 -7.86 7.26
CA GLY A 149 -25.58 -8.84 8.01
C GLY A 149 -26.42 -9.78 7.14
N TRP A 150 -26.71 -9.42 5.89
CA TRP A 150 -27.39 -10.31 4.94
C TRP A 150 -26.45 -11.38 4.35
N ALA A 151 -25.14 -11.12 4.32
CA ALA A 151 -24.13 -11.99 3.73
C ALA A 151 -23.57 -13.03 4.73
N VAL A 152 -23.85 -12.87 6.03
CA VAL A 152 -23.43 -13.83 7.07
C VAL A 152 -24.26 -15.13 7.02
N PRO A 153 -23.79 -16.25 7.61
CA PRO A 153 -24.56 -17.48 7.68
C PRO A 153 -25.96 -17.27 8.30
N GLY A 154 -27.00 -17.62 7.54
CA GLY A 154 -28.40 -17.47 7.97
C GLY A 154 -28.94 -16.03 7.90
N GLY A 155 -28.15 -15.06 7.45
CA GLY A 155 -28.57 -13.66 7.28
C GLY A 155 -29.50 -13.43 6.08
N SER A 156 -29.42 -14.30 5.07
CA SER A 156 -30.30 -14.30 3.92
C SER A 156 -30.38 -15.70 3.30
N PRO A 157 -31.28 -15.92 2.31
CA PRO A 157 -31.31 -17.17 1.54
C PRO A 157 -30.04 -17.42 0.69
N CYS A 158 -29.21 -16.39 0.47
CA CYS A 158 -27.94 -16.51 -0.24
C CYS A 158 -26.83 -15.75 0.49
N PRO A 159 -26.23 -16.37 1.52
CA PRO A 159 -25.15 -15.74 2.27
C PRO A 159 -23.83 -15.80 1.48
N GLU A 160 -23.03 -14.74 1.55
CA GLU A 160 -21.88 -14.49 0.67
C GLU A 160 -20.60 -14.22 1.49
N PRO A 161 -19.76 -15.25 1.74
CA PRO A 161 -18.50 -15.07 2.48
C PRO A 161 -17.46 -14.20 1.75
N TRP A 162 -17.59 -14.07 0.43
CA TRP A 162 -16.69 -13.28 -0.41
C TRP A 162 -17.08 -11.80 -0.49
N HIS A 163 -18.31 -11.42 -0.13
CA HIS A 163 -18.86 -10.09 -0.40
C HIS A 163 -18.65 -9.13 0.76
N TRP A 164 -18.02 -7.98 0.49
CA TRP A 164 -17.72 -6.96 1.50
C TRP A 164 -18.08 -5.58 0.99
N GLU A 165 -18.61 -4.74 1.88
CA GLU A 165 -19.12 -3.41 1.56
C GLU A 165 -18.30 -2.34 2.29
N TRP A 166 -17.82 -1.32 1.58
CA TRP A 166 -17.09 -0.22 2.18
C TRP A 166 -18.06 0.80 2.78
N VAL A 167 -17.99 1.00 4.09
CA VAL A 167 -18.94 1.85 4.84
C VAL A 167 -18.27 3.12 5.39
N GLY A 168 -17.11 3.49 4.84
CA GLY A 168 -16.22 4.51 5.37
C GLY A 168 -15.09 3.90 6.19
N ASP A 169 -13.96 4.59 6.27
CA ASP A 169 -12.65 4.11 6.73
C ASP A 169 -12.49 3.87 8.24
N GLY A 170 -13.47 3.23 8.88
CA GLY A 170 -13.32 2.72 10.25
C GLY A 170 -13.23 3.80 11.34
N GLY A 171 -13.29 5.08 10.97
CA GLY A 171 -13.61 6.16 11.88
C GLY A 171 -15.04 5.99 12.38
N ILE A 172 -15.23 6.05 13.69
CA ILE A 172 -16.53 6.08 14.39
C ILE A 172 -17.57 6.79 13.52
N ILE A 173 -18.79 6.27 13.39
CA ILE A 173 -19.89 6.96 12.69
C ILE A 173 -19.98 8.42 13.21
N GLY A 174 -19.60 9.39 12.37
CA GLY A 174 -19.52 10.82 12.72
C GLY A 174 -18.14 11.38 13.13
N GLY A 175 -17.08 10.57 13.12
CA GLY A 175 -15.69 10.97 13.32
C GLY A 175 -14.95 11.25 12.01
N SER A 176 -13.78 11.89 12.11
CA SER A 176 -12.91 12.09 10.95
C SER A 176 -12.46 10.74 10.37
N PRO A 177 -12.37 10.63 9.04
CA PRO A 177 -11.94 9.41 8.38
C PRO A 177 -10.52 8.97 8.86
N VAL A 178 -10.27 7.68 9.15
CA VAL A 178 -8.89 7.17 9.31
C VAL A 178 -8.25 7.13 7.93
N ARG A 179 -7.61 8.24 7.55
CA ARG A 179 -6.87 8.38 6.29
C ARG A 179 -5.65 7.46 6.28
N ALA A 180 -5.87 6.19 5.97
CA ALA A 180 -4.83 5.17 5.78
C ALA A 180 -4.34 5.12 4.32
N ASP A 181 -4.31 6.28 3.65
CA ASP A 181 -4.02 6.42 2.22
C ASP A 181 -2.57 6.78 1.93
N VAL A 182 -1.74 7.04 2.96
CA VAL A 182 -0.31 7.33 2.77
C VAL A 182 0.42 6.09 2.24
N VAL A 183 1.22 6.30 1.20
CA VAL A 183 2.02 5.25 0.55
C VAL A 183 3.52 5.53 0.59
N SER A 184 3.93 6.79 0.74
CA SER A 184 5.34 7.17 0.69
C SER A 184 5.63 8.47 1.45
N LEU A 185 6.84 8.54 2.01
CA LEU A 185 7.48 9.79 2.43
C LEU A 185 8.68 10.04 1.52
N VAL A 186 8.78 11.23 0.96
CA VAL A 186 9.83 11.62 0.02
C VAL A 186 10.62 12.82 0.57
N PRO A 187 11.89 12.65 0.99
CA PRO A 187 12.69 13.73 1.56
C PRO A 187 13.10 14.78 0.52
N THR A 188 13.36 16.01 0.96
CA THR A 188 14.02 17.04 0.14
C THR A 188 15.51 16.74 0.01
N HIS A 189 16.15 17.33 -1.00
CA HIS A 189 17.59 17.11 -1.22
C HIS A 189 18.44 17.58 -0.03
N SER A 190 18.00 18.64 0.65
CA SER A 190 18.66 19.16 1.85
C SER A 190 18.48 18.28 3.09
N GLY A 191 17.47 17.38 3.10
CA GLY A 191 17.05 16.63 4.27
C GLY A 191 16.34 17.46 5.34
N LYS A 192 16.00 18.72 5.06
CA LYS A 192 15.33 19.66 5.98
C LYS A 192 13.81 19.75 5.77
N GLY A 193 13.27 18.78 5.05
CA GLY A 193 11.86 18.68 4.73
C GLY A 193 11.54 17.35 4.07
N TYR A 194 10.25 17.07 3.95
CA TYR A 194 9.74 15.92 3.23
C TYR A 194 8.33 16.16 2.73
N ARG A 195 7.92 15.29 1.81
CA ARG A 195 6.56 15.21 1.26
C ARG A 195 5.94 13.90 1.71
N ILE A 196 4.70 13.94 2.18
CA ILE A 196 3.90 12.75 2.47
C ILE A 196 2.91 12.59 1.31
N VAL A 197 2.88 11.40 0.71
CA VAL A 197 2.17 11.11 -0.54
C VAL A 197 1.12 10.05 -0.30
N THR A 198 -0.08 10.28 -0.82
CA THR A 198 -1.18 9.31 -0.75
C THR A 198 -1.35 8.52 -2.04
N GLY A 199 -2.08 7.40 -1.97
CA GLY A 199 -2.39 6.55 -3.12
C GLY A 199 -3.21 7.25 -4.23
N LEU A 200 -3.85 8.38 -3.90
CA LEU A 200 -4.55 9.24 -4.86
C LEU A 200 -3.74 10.48 -5.25
N GLU A 201 -2.41 10.45 -5.06
CA GLU A 201 -1.47 11.49 -5.46
C GLU A 201 -1.66 12.83 -4.72
N ALA A 202 -2.38 12.84 -3.60
CA ALA A 202 -2.34 13.99 -2.70
C ALA A 202 -0.95 14.09 -2.07
N VAL A 203 -0.41 15.30 -2.00
CA VAL A 203 0.93 15.57 -1.46
C VAL A 203 0.85 16.67 -0.41
N SER A 204 1.18 16.34 0.84
CA SER A 204 1.43 17.31 1.90
C SER A 204 2.94 17.56 2.03
N SER A 205 3.34 18.82 2.17
CA SER A 205 4.75 19.24 2.18
C SER A 205 5.11 19.82 3.54
N HIS A 206 6.26 19.42 4.08
CA HIS A 206 6.72 19.76 5.41
C HIS A 206 8.18 20.23 5.39
N GLY A 207 8.52 21.17 6.29
CA GLY A 207 9.87 21.75 6.36
C GLY A 207 10.16 22.64 5.14
N ASP A 208 11.29 22.40 4.49
CA ASP A 208 11.68 23.12 3.26
C ASP A 208 11.15 22.49 1.96
N ALA A 209 10.26 21.49 2.06
CA ALA A 209 9.60 20.93 0.90
C ALA A 209 8.76 22.00 0.20
N GLY A 210 9.14 22.32 -1.05
CA GLY A 210 8.36 23.20 -1.92
C GLY A 210 6.94 22.67 -2.17
N PRO A 211 6.04 23.49 -2.74
CA PRO A 211 4.62 23.16 -2.87
C PRO A 211 4.42 21.82 -3.56
N GLY A 212 3.73 20.90 -2.89
CA GLY A 212 3.31 19.63 -3.47
C GLY A 212 2.41 19.88 -4.67
N MET A 213 2.81 19.37 -5.84
CA MET A 213 1.96 19.36 -7.03
C MET A 213 1.26 18.00 -7.08
N GLY A 214 0.00 17.92 -6.63
CA GLY A 214 -0.83 16.73 -6.82
C GLY A 214 -1.52 16.78 -8.19
N ALA A 215 -1.30 15.80 -9.06
CA ALA A 215 -1.87 15.76 -10.41
C ALA A 215 -3.30 15.15 -10.41
N ASN A 216 -4.28 15.90 -9.89
CA ASN A 216 -5.57 15.31 -9.52
C ASN A 216 -6.61 15.12 -10.66
N ALA A 217 -6.23 14.57 -11.82
CA ALA A 217 -7.23 14.24 -12.86
C ALA A 217 -6.93 13.05 -13.78
N GLY A 218 -5.77 12.39 -13.68
CA GLY A 218 -5.33 11.41 -14.70
C GLY A 218 -5.11 9.97 -14.25
N LEU A 219 -5.18 9.66 -12.96
CA LEU A 219 -4.78 8.34 -12.44
C LEU A 219 -5.74 7.22 -12.86
N SER A 220 -5.21 6.24 -13.58
CA SER A 220 -5.84 4.94 -13.87
C SER A 220 -5.64 3.92 -12.73
N ARG A 221 -4.56 4.04 -11.97
CA ARG A 221 -4.16 3.16 -10.86
C ARG A 221 -3.60 4.00 -9.71
N LEU A 222 -3.67 3.47 -8.49
CA LEU A 222 -3.14 4.13 -7.30
C LEU A 222 -1.63 4.35 -7.39
N ILE A 223 -1.15 5.45 -6.80
CA ILE A 223 0.26 5.64 -6.47
C ILE A 223 0.68 4.60 -5.43
N VAL A 224 1.86 4.01 -5.61
CA VAL A 224 2.40 2.95 -4.75
C VAL A 224 3.81 3.24 -4.25
N ALA A 225 4.54 4.14 -4.90
CA ALA A 225 5.89 4.50 -4.51
C ALA A 225 6.20 5.95 -4.89
N GLY A 226 7.05 6.59 -4.08
CA GLY A 226 7.64 7.89 -4.37
C GLY A 226 9.14 7.86 -4.11
N ALA A 227 9.91 8.63 -4.86
CA ALA A 227 11.34 8.76 -4.67
C ALA A 227 11.84 10.18 -4.98
N ALA A 228 12.80 10.65 -4.19
CA ALA A 228 13.41 11.95 -4.36
C ALA A 228 14.40 11.96 -5.53
N ASP A 229 14.51 13.10 -6.22
CA ASP A 229 15.60 13.37 -7.15
C ASP A 229 16.89 13.65 -6.36
N PRO A 230 17.95 12.82 -6.46
CA PRO A 230 19.21 13.11 -5.78
C PRO A 230 19.89 14.39 -6.28
N SER A 231 19.50 14.92 -7.44
CA SER A 231 20.12 16.08 -8.08
C SER A 231 19.43 17.42 -7.77
N GLY A 232 18.28 17.41 -7.09
CA GLY A 232 17.52 18.62 -6.74
C GLY A 232 16.27 18.33 -5.92
N ASP A 233 15.38 19.31 -5.76
CA ASP A 233 14.17 19.14 -4.92
C ASP A 233 12.97 18.49 -5.62
N GLY A 234 13.18 17.98 -6.84
CA GLY A 234 12.21 17.22 -7.61
C GLY A 234 11.96 15.83 -7.04
N TYR A 235 10.92 15.16 -7.52
CA TYR A 235 10.58 13.80 -7.12
C TYR A 235 9.76 13.08 -8.20
N TRP A 236 9.78 11.75 -8.14
CA TRP A 236 8.94 10.89 -8.97
C TRP A 236 7.91 10.16 -8.13
N LEU A 237 6.71 9.99 -8.69
CA LEU A 237 5.67 9.12 -8.14
C LEU A 237 5.35 8.02 -9.15
N ALA A 238 5.34 6.77 -8.71
CA ALA A 238 4.94 5.63 -9.52
C ALA A 238 3.54 5.15 -9.14
N ALA A 239 2.69 5.01 -10.15
CA ALA A 239 1.43 4.30 -10.06
C ALA A 239 1.63 2.79 -10.20
N ALA A 240 0.64 2.02 -9.76
CA ALA A 240 0.70 0.56 -9.75
C ALA A 240 0.73 -0.07 -11.16
N ASP A 241 0.36 0.65 -12.22
CA ASP A 241 0.57 0.23 -13.62
C ASP A 241 1.97 0.58 -14.17
N GLY A 242 2.79 1.27 -13.39
CA GLY A 242 4.12 1.73 -13.80
C GLY A 242 4.12 3.05 -14.57
N THR A 243 3.01 3.79 -14.58
CA THR A 243 3.02 5.22 -14.93
C THR A 243 3.87 5.97 -13.90
N VAL A 244 4.73 6.87 -14.37
CA VAL A 244 5.59 7.70 -13.51
C VAL A 244 5.33 9.18 -13.77
N SER A 245 4.91 9.89 -12.73
CA SER A 245 4.81 11.35 -12.72
C SER A 245 6.14 11.94 -12.26
N ALA A 246 6.74 12.83 -13.04
CA ALA A 246 7.91 13.63 -12.63
C ALA A 246 7.46 15.02 -12.17
N LEU A 247 7.80 15.38 -10.93
CA LEU A 247 7.27 16.54 -10.22
C LEU A 247 8.41 17.38 -9.63
N GLY A 248 8.13 18.65 -9.35
CA GLY A 248 9.08 19.54 -8.66
C GLY A 248 10.39 19.80 -9.41
N GLY A 249 10.43 19.58 -10.74
CA GLY A 249 11.64 19.76 -11.56
C GLY A 249 12.43 18.49 -11.85
N ALA A 250 12.00 17.33 -11.33
CA ALA A 250 12.60 16.06 -11.71
C ALA A 250 12.45 15.78 -13.22
N PRO A 251 13.45 15.19 -13.88
CA PRO A 251 13.35 14.86 -15.31
C PRO A 251 12.38 13.70 -15.54
N SER A 252 11.65 13.72 -16.67
CA SER A 252 10.88 12.55 -17.11
C SER A 252 11.81 11.53 -17.77
N LEU A 253 11.91 10.34 -17.20
CA LEU A 253 12.82 9.27 -17.66
C LEU A 253 12.10 8.06 -18.27
N GLY A 254 10.76 8.03 -18.18
CA GLY A 254 9.92 7.04 -18.84
C GLY A 254 8.84 6.42 -17.95
N SER A 255 7.98 5.59 -18.52
CA SER A 255 6.95 4.84 -17.81
C SER A 255 6.78 3.48 -18.47
N LEU A 256 6.17 2.53 -17.79
CA LEU A 256 5.76 1.30 -18.46
C LEU A 256 4.73 1.62 -19.56
N PRO A 257 4.81 0.94 -20.72
CA PRO A 257 3.80 1.09 -21.74
C PRO A 257 2.45 0.62 -21.19
N SER A 258 1.39 1.37 -21.49
CA SER A 258 0.03 0.92 -21.20
C SER A 258 -0.21 -0.42 -21.92
N SER A 259 -0.70 -1.41 -21.17
CA SER A 259 -1.09 -2.72 -21.68
C SER A 259 -2.31 -2.67 -22.62
N GLY A 260 -2.89 -1.49 -22.86
CA GLY A 260 -4.12 -1.28 -23.65
C GLY A 260 -5.40 -1.78 -22.97
N THR A 261 -5.27 -2.61 -21.92
CA THR A 261 -6.35 -3.06 -21.06
C THR A 261 -6.18 -2.44 -19.69
N ALA A 262 -7.07 -1.53 -19.31
CA ALA A 262 -7.02 -0.83 -18.04
C ALA A 262 -6.96 -1.82 -16.86
N GLY A 263 -6.13 -1.53 -15.88
CA GLY A 263 -5.92 -2.40 -14.72
C GLY A 263 -4.99 -3.60 -14.96
N SER A 264 -4.56 -3.89 -16.19
CA SER A 264 -3.71 -5.06 -16.50
C SER A 264 -2.23 -4.72 -16.65
N GLY A 265 -1.38 -5.72 -16.39
CA GLY A 265 0.08 -5.57 -16.44
C GLY A 265 0.74 -5.98 -15.13
N PRO A 266 2.08 -5.85 -15.05
CA PRO A 266 2.79 -6.01 -13.79
C PRO A 266 2.27 -4.98 -12.79
N THR A 267 1.96 -5.41 -11.56
CA THR A 267 1.61 -4.49 -10.49
C THR A 267 2.89 -4.01 -9.83
N ILE A 268 3.22 -2.73 -9.99
CA ILE A 268 4.37 -2.10 -9.34
C ILE A 268 4.14 -2.02 -7.83
N ALA A 269 5.21 -2.20 -7.06
CA ALA A 269 5.23 -2.12 -5.61
C ALA A 269 6.31 -1.19 -5.06
N ALA A 270 7.40 -0.97 -5.79
CA ALA A 270 8.50 -0.14 -5.34
C ALA A 270 9.21 0.59 -6.49
N MET A 271 9.91 1.67 -6.13
CA MET A 271 10.79 2.44 -7.00
C MET A 271 12.14 2.64 -6.29
N ALA A 272 13.23 2.60 -7.04
CA ALA A 272 14.55 3.02 -6.56
C ALA A 272 15.25 3.87 -7.63
N VAL A 273 15.96 4.92 -7.23
CA VAL A 273 16.58 5.88 -8.14
C VAL A 273 18.09 5.65 -8.21
N THR A 274 18.70 5.81 -9.37
CA THR A 274 20.16 5.78 -9.47
C THR A 274 20.78 6.98 -8.73
N PRO A 275 21.94 6.84 -8.09
CA PRO A 275 22.63 7.96 -7.44
C PRO A 275 22.94 9.15 -8.37
N SER A 276 22.94 8.95 -9.69
CA SER A 276 23.12 10.02 -10.67
C SER A 276 21.88 10.91 -10.83
N GLY A 277 20.70 10.47 -10.36
CA GLY A 277 19.41 11.10 -10.60
C GLY A 277 18.92 11.01 -12.06
N LYS A 278 19.60 10.23 -12.90
CA LYS A 278 19.31 10.11 -14.35
C LYS A 278 18.64 8.79 -14.72
N GLY A 279 18.27 7.98 -13.74
CA GLY A 279 17.65 6.69 -13.95
C GLY A 279 16.88 6.22 -12.71
N TYR A 280 15.96 5.30 -12.92
CA TYR A 280 15.31 4.57 -11.83
C TYR A 280 14.91 3.18 -12.29
N TRP A 281 14.65 2.33 -11.29
CA TRP A 281 13.98 1.05 -11.47
C TRP A 281 12.56 1.12 -10.91
N LEU A 282 11.62 0.52 -11.64
CA LEU A 282 10.34 0.10 -11.10
C LEU A 282 10.39 -1.40 -10.81
N VAL A 283 9.81 -1.81 -9.69
CA VAL A 283 9.79 -3.21 -9.27
C VAL A 283 8.36 -3.65 -9.06
N SER A 284 7.97 -4.74 -9.71
CA SER A 284 6.65 -5.34 -9.52
C SER A 284 6.59 -6.28 -8.32
N THR A 285 5.37 -6.52 -7.84
CA THR A 285 5.11 -7.44 -6.71
C THR A 285 5.64 -8.85 -6.94
N ASP A 286 5.74 -9.30 -8.20
CA ASP A 286 6.29 -10.60 -8.63
C ASP A 286 7.80 -10.57 -8.91
N GLY A 287 8.47 -9.43 -8.70
CA GLY A 287 9.93 -9.30 -8.77
C GLY A 287 10.50 -8.95 -10.14
N LYS A 288 9.67 -8.57 -11.12
CA LYS A 288 10.19 -8.01 -12.37
C LYS A 288 10.73 -6.62 -12.11
N VAL A 289 11.87 -6.32 -12.73
CA VAL A 289 12.57 -5.04 -12.60
C VAL A 289 12.58 -4.37 -13.97
N PHE A 290 12.14 -3.12 -14.01
CA PHE A 290 12.06 -2.31 -15.22
C PHE A 290 12.98 -1.10 -15.06
N ALA A 291 13.97 -0.97 -15.93
CA ALA A 291 14.98 0.08 -15.85
C ALA A 291 14.67 1.23 -16.82
N PHE A 292 14.88 2.47 -16.37
CA PHE A 292 14.65 3.69 -17.12
C PHE A 292 15.86 4.64 -17.01
N GLY A 293 16.07 5.46 -18.02
CA GLY A 293 17.19 6.40 -18.06
C GLY A 293 18.54 5.67 -18.06
N ASP A 294 19.43 6.03 -17.14
CA ASP A 294 20.76 5.41 -16.99
C ASP A 294 20.81 4.18 -16.07
N ALA A 295 19.66 3.75 -15.53
CA ALA A 295 19.58 2.55 -14.71
C ALA A 295 19.94 1.31 -15.55
N PRO A 296 20.89 0.45 -15.11
CA PRO A 296 21.20 -0.76 -15.83
C PRO A 296 20.06 -1.78 -15.79
N SER A 297 19.93 -2.57 -16.85
CA SER A 297 18.99 -3.69 -16.90
C SER A 297 19.39 -4.78 -15.90
N LEU A 298 18.51 -5.02 -14.93
CA LEU A 298 18.68 -6.04 -13.89
C LEU A 298 17.48 -7.01 -13.94
N SER A 299 17.66 -8.24 -13.49
CA SER A 299 16.59 -9.23 -13.42
C SER A 299 16.70 -10.08 -12.16
N ALA A 300 15.59 -10.23 -11.44
CA ALA A 300 15.51 -11.17 -10.34
C ALA A 300 15.35 -12.60 -10.87
N PRO A 301 15.99 -13.61 -10.24
CA PRO A 301 15.79 -15.00 -10.63
C PRO A 301 14.32 -15.42 -10.46
N ALA A 302 13.80 -16.24 -11.38
CA ALA A 302 12.46 -16.80 -11.29
C ALA A 302 12.30 -17.65 -10.01
N GLY A 303 11.15 -17.54 -9.34
CA GLY A 303 10.87 -18.30 -8.11
C GLY A 303 11.56 -17.78 -6.85
N THR A 304 12.14 -16.58 -6.88
CA THR A 304 12.75 -15.96 -5.69
C THR A 304 11.66 -15.35 -4.80
N ALA A 305 11.57 -15.87 -3.58
CA ALA A 305 10.53 -15.72 -2.56
C ALA A 305 9.77 -14.38 -2.40
N GLY A 306 8.46 -14.52 -2.15
CA GLY A 306 7.59 -13.53 -1.51
C GLY A 306 7.07 -12.41 -2.42
N TYR A 307 6.14 -11.61 -1.90
CA TYR A 307 5.74 -10.37 -2.54
C TYR A 307 6.78 -9.29 -2.25
N PHE A 308 7.36 -8.70 -3.29
CA PHE A 308 8.36 -7.62 -3.15
C PHE A 308 7.69 -6.30 -2.76
N MET A 309 8.18 -5.67 -1.68
CA MET A 309 7.58 -4.48 -1.07
C MET A 309 8.51 -3.26 -1.06
N GLY A 310 9.81 -3.46 -1.24
CA GLY A 310 10.77 -2.36 -1.23
C GLY A 310 11.94 -2.59 -2.17
N ALA A 311 12.55 -1.49 -2.61
CA ALA A 311 13.74 -1.48 -3.44
C ALA A 311 14.70 -0.38 -2.99
N ALA A 312 16.00 -0.65 -3.00
CA ALA A 312 17.04 0.34 -2.68
C ALA A 312 18.26 0.16 -3.58
N SER A 313 18.78 1.25 -4.13
CA SER A 313 19.95 1.26 -5.00
C SER A 313 21.26 1.24 -4.20
N THR A 314 22.30 0.66 -4.79
CA THR A 314 23.66 0.80 -4.31
C THR A 314 24.23 2.19 -4.65
N SER A 315 25.29 2.59 -3.94
CA SER A 315 26.01 3.85 -4.18
C SER A 315 26.68 3.91 -5.56
N SER A 316 26.98 2.76 -6.17
CA SER A 316 27.52 2.68 -7.53
C SER A 316 26.48 2.96 -8.61
N GLY A 317 25.18 2.86 -8.28
CA GLY A 317 24.08 2.89 -9.24
C GLY A 317 24.01 1.68 -10.17
N LYS A 318 24.80 0.63 -9.91
CA LYS A 318 24.85 -0.58 -10.73
C LYS A 318 24.19 -1.80 -10.08
N GLY A 319 23.73 -1.65 -8.84
CA GLY A 319 23.15 -2.70 -8.04
C GLY A 319 21.86 -2.26 -7.38
N LEU A 320 21.02 -3.25 -7.10
CA LEU A 320 19.69 -3.07 -6.54
C LEU A 320 19.40 -4.15 -5.51
N TRP A 321 18.91 -3.75 -4.35
CA TRP A 321 18.31 -4.64 -3.35
C TRP A 321 16.80 -4.64 -3.50
N LEU A 322 16.21 -5.82 -3.51
CA LEU A 322 14.76 -6.01 -3.47
C LEU A 322 14.37 -6.72 -2.18
N ALA A 323 13.56 -6.07 -1.35
CA ALA A 323 13.07 -6.66 -0.11
C ALA A 323 11.68 -7.29 -0.33
N ALA A 324 11.56 -8.56 0.01
CA ALA A 324 10.29 -9.28 0.06
C ALA A 324 9.65 -9.14 1.45
N SER A 325 8.32 -9.24 1.50
CA SER A 325 7.50 -9.18 2.72
C SER A 325 7.92 -10.18 3.80
N ASN A 326 8.44 -11.35 3.44
CA ASN A 326 8.97 -12.35 4.37
C ASN A 326 10.40 -12.02 4.87
N GLY A 327 10.93 -10.85 4.53
CA GLY A 327 12.24 -10.38 4.94
C GLY A 327 13.42 -10.93 4.14
N LYS A 328 13.18 -11.73 3.09
CA LYS A 328 14.25 -12.09 2.15
C LYS A 328 14.64 -10.87 1.33
N VAL A 329 15.95 -10.63 1.19
CA VAL A 329 16.50 -9.63 0.27
C VAL A 329 17.14 -10.31 -0.93
N VAL A 330 16.76 -9.88 -2.13
CA VAL A 330 17.40 -10.27 -3.39
C VAL A 330 18.38 -9.19 -3.79
N ASN A 331 19.62 -9.58 -4.04
CA ASN A 331 20.70 -8.66 -4.42
C ASN A 331 20.94 -8.81 -5.93
N LEU A 332 20.87 -7.71 -6.67
CA LEU A 332 21.01 -7.67 -8.12
C LEU A 332 22.20 -6.79 -8.53
N GLY A 333 22.83 -7.10 -9.66
CA GLY A 333 23.96 -6.33 -10.17
C GLY A 333 25.19 -6.45 -9.27
N ASP A 334 25.78 -5.32 -8.88
CA ASP A 334 26.92 -5.28 -7.96
C ASP A 334 26.53 -5.12 -6.48
N ALA A 335 25.25 -5.28 -6.15
CA ALA A 335 24.78 -5.20 -4.77
C ALA A 335 25.37 -6.33 -3.92
N ALA A 336 26.17 -5.95 -2.92
CA ALA A 336 26.63 -6.86 -1.88
C ALA A 336 25.44 -7.36 -1.04
N ALA A 337 25.57 -8.50 -0.37
CA ALA A 337 24.47 -9.03 0.43
C ALA A 337 24.05 -8.06 1.55
N CYS A 338 22.81 -7.57 1.48
CA CYS A 338 22.15 -6.79 2.54
C CYS A 338 21.73 -7.76 3.68
N GLY A 339 22.72 -8.19 4.48
CA GLY A 339 22.50 -9.02 5.67
C GLY A 339 22.23 -10.52 5.40
N PRO A 340 22.63 -11.43 6.33
CA PRO A 340 22.55 -12.87 6.08
C PRO A 340 21.26 -13.58 6.56
N ALA A 341 20.22 -12.89 7.07
CA ALA A 341 19.02 -13.56 7.55
C ALA A 341 17.78 -12.69 7.57
N ALA A 342 16.61 -13.33 7.49
CA ALA A 342 15.32 -12.71 7.73
C ALA A 342 15.34 -11.92 9.06
N PRO A 343 14.70 -10.74 9.11
CA PRO A 343 14.63 -9.93 10.31
C PRO A 343 13.99 -10.73 11.45
N THR A 344 14.34 -10.39 12.70
CA THR A 344 13.77 -11.00 13.92
C THR A 344 12.28 -10.71 14.13
N SER A 345 11.71 -9.81 13.33
CA SER A 345 10.30 -9.43 13.38
C SER A 345 9.41 -10.53 12.80
N THR A 346 8.34 -10.89 13.52
CA THR A 346 7.24 -11.68 12.96
C THR A 346 6.37 -10.86 12.02
N ASP A 347 6.45 -9.53 12.12
CA ASP A 347 5.76 -8.63 11.21
C ASP A 347 6.48 -8.50 9.86
N PRO A 348 5.71 -8.39 8.77
CA PRO A 348 6.18 -8.28 7.40
C PRO A 348 7.08 -7.08 7.16
N ILE A 349 8.05 -7.27 6.27
CA ILE A 349 8.88 -6.18 5.74
C ILE A 349 8.11 -5.35 4.71
N VAL A 350 8.14 -4.04 4.90
CA VAL A 350 7.41 -3.06 4.10
C VAL A 350 8.34 -2.08 3.38
N ALA A 351 9.58 -1.92 3.84
CA ALA A 351 10.53 -0.99 3.23
C ALA A 351 11.99 -1.41 3.42
N ILE A 352 12.83 -0.96 2.50
CA ILE A 352 14.29 -1.04 2.55
C ILE A 352 14.87 0.33 2.18
N ALA A 353 15.91 0.76 2.90
CA ALA A 353 16.69 1.95 2.55
C ALA A 353 18.19 1.64 2.63
N SER A 354 19.00 2.29 1.80
CA SER A 354 20.45 2.11 1.77
C SER A 354 21.20 3.23 2.48
N THR A 355 22.38 2.89 3.02
CA THR A 355 23.35 3.88 3.47
C THR A 355 24.01 4.56 2.24
N PRO A 356 24.46 5.83 2.34
CA PRO A 356 25.13 6.52 1.24
C PRO A 356 26.39 5.83 0.74
N THR A 357 27.06 5.04 1.60
CA THR A 357 28.23 4.23 1.21
C THR A 357 27.85 3.08 0.29
N GLY A 358 26.59 2.62 0.30
CA GLY A 358 26.13 1.42 -0.40
C GLY A 358 26.65 0.12 0.20
N ASN A 359 27.23 0.14 1.40
CA ASN A 359 27.72 -1.06 2.09
C ASN A 359 26.77 -1.55 3.20
N GLY A 360 25.65 -0.85 3.40
CA GLY A 360 24.68 -1.14 4.44
C GLY A 360 23.26 -0.78 4.03
N CYS A 361 22.32 -1.36 4.75
CA CYS A 361 20.90 -1.21 4.49
C CYS A 361 20.10 -1.31 5.80
N TRP A 362 18.92 -0.69 5.80
CA TRP A 362 17.89 -0.85 6.82
C TRP A 362 16.69 -1.58 6.22
N LEU A 363 16.13 -2.54 6.96
CA LEU A 363 14.83 -3.15 6.68
C LEU A 363 13.83 -2.72 7.75
N SER A 364 12.66 -2.24 7.35
CA SER A 364 11.56 -1.93 8.27
C SER A 364 10.44 -2.95 8.13
N SER A 365 9.96 -3.47 9.25
CA SER A 365 8.67 -4.18 9.32
C SER A 365 7.50 -3.22 9.50
N ALA A 366 6.29 -3.73 9.28
CA ALA A 366 5.04 -2.99 9.39
C ALA A 366 4.77 -2.45 10.81
N ASN A 367 5.28 -3.10 11.85
CA ASN A 367 5.24 -2.60 13.23
C ASN A 367 6.32 -1.54 13.54
N GLY A 368 7.19 -1.22 12.58
CA GLY A 368 8.27 -0.24 12.71
C GLY A 368 9.56 -0.75 13.35
N HIS A 369 9.71 -2.06 13.58
CA HIS A 369 11.01 -2.63 13.92
C HIS A 369 11.97 -2.48 12.73
N VAL A 370 13.16 -1.90 12.99
CA VAL A 370 14.18 -1.69 11.97
C VAL A 370 15.41 -2.55 12.24
N THR A 371 15.75 -3.40 11.27
CA THR A 371 17.00 -4.17 11.29
C THR A 371 18.04 -3.47 10.43
N ALA A 372 19.21 -3.19 11.00
CA ALA A 372 20.34 -2.60 10.30
C ALA A 372 21.37 -3.67 9.92
N PHE A 373 21.92 -3.59 8.71
CA PHE A 373 22.96 -4.50 8.21
C PHE A 373 24.13 -3.74 7.60
N GLY A 374 25.29 -4.41 7.55
CA GLY A 374 26.51 -3.83 6.99
C GLY A 374 26.99 -2.66 7.84
N ASP A 375 27.17 -1.50 7.22
CA ASP A 375 27.56 -0.26 7.92
C ASP A 375 26.38 0.64 8.35
N ALA A 376 25.14 0.15 8.19
CA ALA A 376 23.96 0.85 8.68
C ALA A 376 23.93 0.89 10.21
N ALA A 377 23.68 2.08 10.76
CA ALA A 377 23.56 2.25 12.22
C ALA A 377 22.20 1.75 12.74
N ALA A 378 22.19 1.07 13.88
CA ALA A 378 20.95 0.71 14.58
C ALA A 378 20.43 1.94 15.37
N LEU A 379 19.52 2.71 14.74
CA LEU A 379 19.04 4.00 15.25
C LEU A 379 17.62 3.99 15.81
N GLY A 380 16.77 3.09 15.30
CA GLY A 380 15.36 2.97 15.66
C GLY A 380 15.14 2.06 16.85
N PRO A 381 13.90 1.96 17.34
CA PRO A 381 13.57 1.06 18.43
C PRO A 381 13.83 -0.39 18.01
N SER A 382 14.31 -1.21 18.95
CA SER A 382 14.40 -2.66 18.78
C SER A 382 13.03 -3.35 18.88
N GLY A 383 11.92 -2.62 18.68
CA GLY A 383 10.55 -3.05 18.87
C GLY A 383 9.57 -2.07 18.25
N ASP A 384 8.28 -2.26 18.51
CA ASP A 384 7.20 -1.51 17.84
C ASP A 384 7.33 0.00 18.02
N ILE A 385 7.08 0.76 16.93
CA ILE A 385 6.90 2.20 17.06
C ILE A 385 5.59 2.49 17.79
N PRO A 386 5.57 3.48 18.70
CA PRO A 386 4.36 3.83 19.43
C PRO A 386 3.39 4.66 18.55
N SER A 387 2.61 3.99 17.70
CA SER A 387 1.46 4.61 17.00
C SER A 387 0.15 4.40 17.78
N VAL A 388 -0.71 5.44 17.84
CA VAL A 388 -2.01 5.38 18.53
C VAL A 388 -3.09 6.07 17.69
N PRO A 389 -4.02 5.34 17.06
CA PRO A 389 -4.09 3.88 17.00
C PRO A 389 -2.88 3.27 16.28
N ALA A 390 -2.66 1.96 16.47
CA ALA A 390 -1.53 1.27 15.88
C ALA A 390 -1.69 1.17 14.35
N GLU A 391 -1.15 2.16 13.64
CA GLU A 391 -1.12 2.18 12.18
C GLU A 391 0.21 1.59 11.67
N PRO A 392 0.18 0.73 10.64
CA PRO A 392 1.39 0.08 10.18
C PRO A 392 2.26 1.06 9.39
N VAL A 393 3.57 0.93 9.54
CA VAL A 393 4.58 1.58 8.68
C VAL A 393 4.34 1.17 7.23
N VAL A 394 4.48 2.13 6.31
CA VAL A 394 4.33 1.93 4.86
C VAL A 394 5.58 2.28 4.08
N SER A 395 6.42 3.17 4.61
CA SER A 395 7.61 3.64 3.91
C SER A 395 8.71 4.05 4.88
N MET A 396 9.94 3.92 4.42
CA MET A 396 11.16 4.39 5.07
C MET A 396 11.95 5.23 4.07
N SER A 397 12.60 6.30 4.55
CA SER A 397 13.56 7.08 3.77
C SER A 397 14.76 7.47 4.62
N SER A 398 15.97 7.33 4.08
CA SER A 398 17.21 7.75 4.75
C SER A 398 17.42 9.26 4.60
N THR A 399 18.12 9.84 5.58
CA THR A 399 18.61 11.21 5.49
C THR A 399 19.72 11.30 4.44
N PRO A 400 19.94 12.47 3.79
CA PRO A 400 21.05 12.64 2.85
C PRO A 400 22.43 12.35 3.45
N SER A 401 22.60 12.56 4.76
CA SER A 401 23.83 12.22 5.49
C SER A 401 24.02 10.71 5.67
N GLY A 402 22.94 9.93 5.62
CA GLY A 402 22.94 8.51 5.96
C GLY A 402 23.07 8.21 7.44
N HIS A 403 22.95 9.21 8.32
CA HIS A 403 23.06 9.02 9.77
C HIS A 403 21.70 8.99 10.47
N GLY A 404 20.62 8.92 9.67
CA GLY A 404 19.24 8.95 10.13
C GLY A 404 18.28 8.42 9.08
N TYR A 405 17.04 8.22 9.49
CA TYR A 405 15.93 7.89 8.60
C TYR A 405 14.59 8.31 9.20
N TRP A 406 13.60 8.42 8.34
CA TRP A 406 12.20 8.56 8.69
C TRP A 406 11.44 7.26 8.45
N LEU A 407 10.50 6.95 9.33
CA LEU A 407 9.40 6.03 9.07
C LEU A 407 8.10 6.82 8.95
N VAL A 408 7.22 6.41 8.05
CA VAL A 408 5.85 6.95 7.97
C VAL A 408 4.82 5.83 8.04
N THR A 409 3.75 6.04 8.80
CA THR A 409 2.61 5.13 8.89
C THR A 409 1.59 5.37 7.79
N ALA A 410 0.69 4.41 7.56
CA ALA A 410 -0.43 4.62 6.64
C ALA A 410 -1.32 5.81 7.03
N GLY A 411 -1.39 6.13 8.33
CA GLY A 411 -2.11 7.29 8.86
C GLY A 411 -1.38 8.63 8.69
N GLY A 412 -0.14 8.62 8.20
CA GLY A 412 0.68 9.84 8.03
C GLY A 412 1.49 10.26 9.25
N ASP A 413 1.57 9.44 10.31
CA ASP A 413 2.47 9.72 11.43
C ASP A 413 3.92 9.51 11.01
N VAL A 414 4.79 10.47 11.32
CA VAL A 414 6.22 10.41 10.99
C VAL A 414 7.06 10.23 12.24
N TYR A 415 7.99 9.27 12.17
CA TYR A 415 8.98 8.98 13.22
C TYR A 415 10.38 9.22 12.66
N ALA A 416 11.15 10.07 13.33
CA ALA A 416 12.49 10.46 12.92
C ALA A 416 13.54 9.82 13.84
N PHE A 417 14.58 9.23 13.26
CA PHE A 417 15.65 8.55 13.98
C PHE A 417 17.05 9.03 13.55
N GLY A 418 18.00 8.98 14.48
CA GLY A 418 19.36 9.46 14.23
C GLY A 418 19.40 10.98 14.06
N ASP A 419 19.91 11.45 12.93
CA ASP A 419 19.97 12.87 12.58
C ASP A 419 18.78 13.39 11.76
N ALA A 420 17.77 12.54 11.54
CA ALA A 420 16.54 12.94 10.85
C ALA A 420 15.77 14.01 11.63
N GLY A 421 15.41 15.11 10.96
CA GLY A 421 14.58 16.17 11.53
C GLY A 421 13.08 15.85 11.45
N TYR A 422 12.30 16.15 12.49
CA TYR A 422 10.84 16.02 12.45
C TYR A 422 10.20 17.33 11.93
N PHE A 423 9.38 17.26 10.89
CA PHE A 423 8.77 18.43 10.23
C PHE A 423 7.23 18.42 10.22
N GLY A 424 6.59 17.39 10.78
CA GLY A 424 5.14 17.26 10.91
C GLY A 424 4.56 15.92 10.41
N ASN A 425 3.28 15.68 10.71
CA ASN A 425 2.51 14.54 10.22
C ASN A 425 1.60 14.95 9.05
N GLY A 426 1.10 13.95 8.31
CA GLY A 426 0.30 14.12 7.08
C GLY A 426 -1.16 14.49 7.27
#